data_AF-A0A3B9RMZ2-F1
#
_entry.id   AF-A0A3B9RMZ2-F1
#
_cell.length_a   1.000
_cell.length_b   1.000
_cell.length_c   1.000
_cell.angle_alpha   90.00
_cell.angle_beta   90.00
_cell.angle_gamma   90.00
#
_symmetry.space_group_name_H-M   'P 1'
#
loop_
_entity.id
_entity.type
_entity.pdbx_description
1 polymer ?
#
loop_
_entity_poly.entity_id
_entity_poly.type
_entity_poly.pdbx_seq_one_letter_code
_entity_poly.pdbx_strand_id
1 'polypeptide(L)'
;ARVVIPRPAIQKRGESVSATLNHRLLSLMGDLNVCSQQGLSERFDSTIGAASLFMPYGGKYQATPSSVMAALFPVGEGVTSTASVMAWGYDPFLMEQDPYQGAFSAVIHSVAKLVAAGADLEQTYLTFQEYFGKLGTEAKRWGLPFAALLGAFKAQMLLGKAAIGGKDSMSGSFGDLDVPPTLVSFAISASDAQALISNEFKGSAHAVVLLEAEKEDLPQLFAQVAALIRERKVASCYAIGFGGIAEALMKMCMGNRIGFAFLAQFDLFSKRYGSFVLELAQDMTLGELLGYTTVEERFSGAGFNLTLDQIQTAYEMPLEQVYPRKRSEMPTMDIPTLNWTKRARAKSKYPKPAPKVLIPIFPGTNCEYDLSSALVAEGAVCEQFVINNLSAQGVSESVTSFAEALSHSQILFLPGGFSGGDEPDGSAKFIASFLRNPLIAEEITRLLEVRDGLIGGICNGFQALVKLGLLPYGKMINPTEDDPTLTFNLLARHQSMLVRTRVSSTLSPWMQSHQTGDISLVPISHGEGRFICKASLLDNLALNGQIASQYVDLQGKPTMALPYNPNGSEYALEALSSPDGRVFGRMAHSERATKDLYRNTPYKPDNGLFASAVGYFS
;
A
#
# COMPACT_ATOMS: atom_id res chain seq x y z
N ALA A 1 -12.58 -55.47 1.22
CA ALA A 1 -13.25 -54.57 0.26
C ALA A 1 -12.34 -53.37 0.05
N ARG A 2 -11.78 -53.19 -1.15
CA ARG A 2 -10.96 -52.01 -1.49
C ARG A 2 -11.91 -50.84 -1.72
N VAL A 3 -11.89 -49.87 -0.82
CA VAL A 3 -12.54 -48.57 -1.07
C VAL A 3 -11.66 -47.86 -2.10
N VAL A 4 -12.11 -47.85 -3.35
CA VAL A 4 -11.54 -47.00 -4.39
C VAL A 4 -12.14 -45.62 -4.17
N ILE A 5 -11.33 -44.70 -3.65
CA ILE A 5 -11.66 -43.28 -3.67
C ILE A 5 -11.55 -42.85 -5.14
N PRO A 6 -12.62 -42.37 -5.79
CA PRO A 6 -12.52 -41.88 -7.15
C PRO A 6 -11.52 -40.73 -7.16
N ARG A 7 -10.62 -40.67 -8.17
CA ARG A 7 -9.93 -39.41 -8.48
C ARG A 7 -11.00 -38.32 -8.50
N PRO A 8 -10.77 -37.14 -7.88
CA PRO A 8 -11.63 -35.99 -8.15
C PRO A 8 -11.76 -35.92 -9.65
N ALA A 9 -13.00 -35.93 -10.15
CA ALA A 9 -13.20 -35.58 -11.53
C ALA A 9 -12.51 -34.23 -11.69
N ILE A 10 -11.41 -34.20 -12.44
CA ILE A 10 -11.08 -32.99 -13.17
C ILE A 10 -12.36 -32.80 -13.96
N GLN A 11 -13.21 -31.86 -13.52
CA GLN A 11 -13.96 -31.12 -14.49
C GLN A 11 -12.85 -30.63 -15.43
N LYS A 12 -12.66 -31.34 -16.55
CA LYS A 12 -12.57 -30.63 -17.81
C LYS A 12 -13.73 -29.68 -17.66
N ARG A 13 -13.48 -28.40 -17.33
CA ARG A 13 -14.52 -27.38 -17.34
C ARG A 13 -15.16 -27.66 -18.67
N GLY A 14 -16.39 -28.18 -18.62
CA GLY A 14 -17.07 -28.57 -19.83
C GLY A 14 -16.97 -27.33 -20.68
N GLU A 15 -16.42 -27.46 -21.88
CA GLU A 15 -16.82 -26.54 -22.93
C GLU A 15 -18.33 -26.76 -23.04
N SER A 16 -19.08 -26.05 -22.19
CA SER A 16 -20.50 -25.88 -22.39
C SER A 16 -20.56 -25.14 -23.71
N VAL A 17 -21.01 -25.87 -24.71
CA VAL A 17 -21.48 -25.33 -25.98
C VAL A 17 -22.27 -24.05 -25.67
N SER A 18 -21.77 -22.90 -26.18
CA SER A 18 -22.40 -21.56 -26.17
C SER A 18 -22.36 -20.71 -24.88
N ALA A 19 -21.25 -20.65 -24.13
CA ALA A 19 -21.06 -19.51 -23.21
C ALA A 19 -20.68 -18.24 -24.00
N THR A 20 -21.45 -17.14 -23.84
CA THR A 20 -21.13 -15.85 -24.49
C THR A 20 -19.78 -15.32 -24.02
N LEU A 21 -19.14 -14.50 -24.85
CA LEU A 21 -17.84 -13.89 -24.53
C LEU A 21 -17.86 -13.11 -23.20
N ASN A 22 -18.96 -12.39 -22.94
CA ASN A 22 -19.24 -11.73 -21.67
C ASN A 22 -19.24 -12.71 -20.48
N HIS A 23 -19.94 -13.84 -20.60
CA HIS A 23 -20.01 -14.85 -19.52
C HIS A 23 -18.64 -15.47 -19.24
N ARG A 24 -17.86 -15.78 -20.29
CA ARG A 24 -16.49 -16.30 -20.14
C ARG A 24 -15.58 -15.32 -19.40
N LEU A 25 -15.67 -14.02 -19.72
CA LEU A 25 -14.91 -12.99 -19.01
C LEU A 25 -15.29 -12.93 -17.53
N LEU A 26 -16.58 -12.79 -17.22
CA LEU A 26 -17.04 -12.70 -15.81
C LEU A 26 -16.68 -13.97 -15.01
N SER A 27 -16.75 -15.15 -15.63
CA SER A 27 -16.32 -16.39 -14.99
C SER A 27 -14.82 -16.43 -14.72
N LEU A 28 -13.99 -15.86 -15.60
CA LEU A 28 -12.55 -15.72 -15.36
C LEU A 28 -12.29 -14.75 -14.18
N MET A 29 -13.04 -13.66 -14.09
CA MET A 29 -12.88 -12.68 -12.99
C MET A 29 -13.17 -13.28 -11.62
N GLY A 30 -14.11 -14.23 -11.57
CA GLY A 30 -14.44 -14.98 -10.36
C GLY A 30 -13.47 -16.10 -10.00
N ASP A 31 -12.46 -16.38 -10.83
CA ASP A 31 -11.48 -17.45 -10.56
C ASP A 31 -10.52 -17.03 -9.43
N LEU A 32 -10.21 -17.94 -8.50
CA LEU A 32 -9.35 -17.65 -7.35
C LEU A 32 -7.92 -17.23 -7.75
N ASN A 33 -7.45 -17.64 -8.93
CA ASN A 33 -6.13 -17.25 -9.44
C ASN A 33 -6.13 -15.86 -10.09
N VAL A 34 -7.32 -15.30 -10.34
CA VAL A 34 -7.48 -14.01 -11.02
C VAL A 34 -8.04 -12.96 -10.08
N CYS A 35 -9.07 -13.28 -9.29
CA CYS A 35 -9.89 -12.38 -8.48
C CYS A 35 -9.11 -11.42 -7.57
N SER A 36 -9.79 -10.40 -7.07
CA SER A 36 -9.19 -9.37 -6.24
C SER A 36 -8.70 -9.93 -4.91
N GLN A 37 -7.41 -9.71 -4.63
CA GLN A 37 -6.79 -9.99 -3.33
C GLN A 37 -6.64 -8.72 -2.48
N GLN A 38 -7.30 -7.62 -2.86
CA GLN A 38 -7.06 -6.31 -2.27
C GLN A 38 -7.35 -6.27 -0.77
N GLY A 39 -8.44 -6.89 -0.32
CA GLY A 39 -8.79 -6.91 1.10
C GLY A 39 -7.77 -7.67 1.96
N LEU A 40 -7.05 -8.63 1.38
CA LEU A 40 -5.95 -9.33 2.04
C LEU A 40 -4.69 -8.46 2.02
N SER A 41 -4.33 -7.90 0.86
CA SER A 41 -3.14 -7.07 0.69
C SER A 41 -3.13 -5.86 1.62
N GLU A 42 -4.27 -5.18 1.77
CA GLU A 42 -4.41 -4.00 2.64
C GLU A 42 -4.24 -4.30 4.13
N ARG A 43 -4.17 -5.58 4.54
CA ARG A 43 -3.87 -5.96 5.94
C ARG A 43 -2.39 -5.81 6.29
N PHE A 44 -1.54 -5.60 5.30
CA PHE A 44 -0.09 -5.46 5.45
C PHE A 44 0.31 -4.04 5.06
N ASP A 45 1.18 -3.43 5.87
CA ASP A 45 1.70 -2.09 5.58
C ASP A 45 2.55 -2.12 4.31
N SER A 46 2.23 -1.24 3.36
CA SER A 46 2.94 -1.10 2.09
C SER A 46 3.69 0.23 1.97
N THR A 47 3.84 0.96 3.08
CA THR A 47 4.24 2.38 3.08
C THR A 47 5.32 2.71 4.12
N ILE A 48 5.46 1.89 5.16
CA ILE A 48 6.50 2.02 6.18
C ILE A 48 7.91 2.08 5.57
N GLY A 49 8.75 2.99 6.08
CA GLY A 49 10.11 3.22 5.57
C GLY A 49 10.17 4.27 4.46
N ALA A 50 9.02 4.90 4.13
CA ALA A 50 8.91 6.00 3.15
C ALA A 50 9.64 5.72 1.83
N ALA A 51 9.54 4.49 1.32
CA ALA A 51 10.31 4.02 0.16
C ALA A 51 9.47 3.54 -1.02
N SER A 52 8.18 3.24 -0.82
CA SER A 52 7.35 2.59 -1.83
C SER A 52 7.06 3.47 -3.04
N LEU A 53 7.63 3.10 -4.19
CA LEU A 53 7.38 3.77 -5.46
C LEU A 53 6.02 3.40 -6.02
N PHE A 54 5.61 2.14 -5.88
CA PHE A 54 4.29 1.68 -6.30
C PHE A 54 3.50 1.15 -5.11
N MET A 55 2.27 1.63 -4.96
CA MET A 55 1.29 0.99 -4.07
C MET A 55 0.91 -0.38 -4.64
N PRO A 56 0.53 -1.36 -3.79
CA PRO A 56 0.05 -2.66 -4.27
C PRO A 56 -1.14 -2.55 -5.23
N TYR A 57 -1.93 -1.48 -5.11
CA TYR A 57 -3.03 -1.16 -6.03
C TYR A 57 -2.90 0.27 -6.55
N GLY A 58 -2.80 0.40 -7.87
CA GLY A 58 -2.62 1.65 -8.60
C GLY A 58 -3.90 2.22 -9.21
N GLY A 59 -3.72 3.39 -9.81
CA GLY A 59 -4.72 4.26 -10.41
C GLY A 59 -5.46 5.16 -9.41
N LYS A 60 -6.24 6.10 -9.93
CA LYS A 60 -7.08 7.03 -9.18
C LYS A 60 -8.00 6.36 -8.16
N TYR A 61 -8.47 5.16 -8.50
CA TYR A 61 -9.39 4.34 -7.71
C TYR A 61 -8.68 3.24 -6.91
N GLN A 62 -7.34 3.12 -7.00
CA GLN A 62 -6.55 2.08 -6.33
C GLN A 62 -7.14 0.68 -6.55
N ALA A 63 -7.37 0.32 -7.82
CA ALA A 63 -8.08 -0.90 -8.21
C ALA A 63 -7.29 -1.79 -9.18
N THR A 64 -6.19 -1.29 -9.77
CA THR A 64 -5.30 -2.12 -10.59
C THR A 64 -4.22 -2.72 -9.70
N PRO A 65 -4.15 -4.05 -9.52
CA PRO A 65 -3.03 -4.65 -8.80
C PRO A 65 -1.72 -4.38 -9.54
N SER A 66 -0.69 -3.94 -8.80
CA SER A 66 0.64 -3.74 -9.34
C SER A 66 1.25 -5.09 -9.74
N SER A 67 1.88 -5.14 -10.91
CA SER A 67 2.55 -6.36 -11.40
C SER A 67 3.89 -6.62 -10.69
N VAL A 68 4.46 -5.59 -10.07
CA VAL A 68 5.74 -5.65 -9.34
C VAL A 68 5.63 -4.90 -8.01
N MET A 69 6.45 -5.28 -7.04
CA MET A 69 6.83 -4.40 -5.94
C MET A 69 7.95 -3.50 -6.44
N ALA A 70 7.90 -2.19 -6.15
CA ALA A 70 8.97 -1.26 -6.41
C ALA A 70 9.15 -0.31 -5.22
N ALA A 71 10.35 -0.25 -4.65
CA ALA A 71 10.68 0.59 -3.51
C ALA A 71 12.11 1.13 -3.59
N LEU A 72 12.34 2.36 -3.17
CA LEU A 72 13.67 2.96 -3.06
C LEU A 72 14.53 2.20 -2.04
N PHE A 73 15.85 2.15 -2.27
CA PHE A 73 16.75 1.64 -1.26
C PHE A 73 16.79 2.58 -0.04
N PRO A 74 16.75 2.05 1.19
CA PRO A 74 16.95 2.88 2.37
C PRO A 74 18.39 3.40 2.38
N VAL A 75 18.56 4.71 2.54
CA VAL A 75 19.85 5.38 2.74
C VAL A 75 19.81 6.13 4.06
N GLY A 76 20.90 6.10 4.83
CA GLY A 76 20.95 6.72 6.15
C GLY A 76 20.88 8.25 6.11
N GLU A 77 21.53 8.85 5.11
CA GLU A 77 21.51 10.30 4.84
C GLU A 77 21.34 10.55 3.34
N GLY A 78 20.62 11.62 3.01
CA GLY A 78 20.39 12.05 1.62
C GLY A 78 19.18 11.39 0.95
N VAL A 79 19.16 11.43 -0.38
CA VAL A 79 18.10 10.88 -1.23
C VAL A 79 18.70 9.90 -2.22
N THR A 80 17.94 8.88 -2.62
CA THR A 80 18.34 7.92 -3.66
C THR A 80 17.28 7.85 -4.76
N SER A 81 17.73 7.61 -5.99
CA SER A 81 16.85 7.22 -7.10
C SER A 81 16.93 5.72 -7.38
N THR A 82 17.81 4.97 -6.71
CA THR A 82 17.93 3.53 -6.92
C THR A 82 16.82 2.80 -6.19
N ALA A 83 16.09 1.96 -6.92
CA ALA A 83 14.98 1.16 -6.45
C ALA A 83 15.28 -0.33 -6.52
N SER A 84 14.75 -1.07 -5.56
CA SER A 84 14.55 -2.52 -5.65
C SER A 84 13.20 -2.79 -6.30
N VAL A 85 13.20 -3.60 -7.36
CA VAL A 85 12.01 -4.04 -8.07
C VAL A 85 11.92 -5.55 -7.99
N MET A 86 10.78 -6.08 -7.55
CA MET A 86 10.58 -7.50 -7.33
C MET A 86 9.28 -7.98 -7.96
N ALA A 87 9.35 -9.12 -8.64
CA ALA A 87 8.21 -9.81 -9.23
C ALA A 87 8.29 -11.31 -8.98
N TRP A 88 7.16 -12.00 -9.17
CA TRP A 88 7.11 -13.46 -9.05
C TRP A 88 6.30 -14.10 -10.17
N GLY A 89 6.60 -15.36 -10.46
CA GLY A 89 5.90 -16.18 -11.45
C GLY A 89 5.69 -17.60 -10.93
N TYR A 90 4.46 -18.10 -11.08
CA TYR A 90 4.05 -19.47 -10.78
C TYR A 90 2.65 -19.73 -11.36
N ASP A 91 2.43 -20.92 -11.91
CA ASP A 91 1.12 -21.40 -12.36
C ASP A 91 0.92 -22.83 -11.84
N PRO A 92 0.03 -23.04 -10.84
CA PRO A 92 -0.11 -24.34 -10.20
C PRO A 92 -0.59 -25.42 -11.18
N PHE A 93 -1.45 -25.07 -12.13
CA PHE A 93 -2.00 -26.05 -13.06
C PHE A 93 -1.02 -26.44 -14.14
N LEU A 94 -0.20 -25.49 -14.60
CA LEU A 94 0.87 -25.81 -15.55
C LEU A 94 1.95 -26.65 -14.86
N MET A 95 2.31 -26.31 -13.62
CA MET A 95 3.31 -27.05 -12.84
C MET A 95 2.85 -28.47 -12.50
N GLU A 96 1.57 -28.67 -12.21
CA GLU A 96 0.99 -30.00 -11.98
C GLU A 96 0.97 -30.86 -13.25
N GLN A 97 0.67 -30.25 -14.41
CA GLN A 97 0.60 -30.95 -15.69
C GLN A 97 1.98 -31.32 -16.24
N ASP A 98 2.91 -30.37 -16.21
CA ASP A 98 4.26 -30.50 -16.74
C ASP A 98 5.21 -29.62 -15.91
N PRO A 99 5.89 -30.19 -14.89
CA PRO A 99 6.80 -29.43 -14.04
C PRO A 99 7.92 -28.73 -14.82
N TYR A 100 8.37 -29.30 -15.95
CA TYR A 100 9.39 -28.67 -16.79
C TYR A 100 8.85 -27.39 -17.43
N GLN A 101 7.70 -27.46 -18.10
CA GLN A 101 7.10 -26.27 -18.73
C GLN A 101 6.57 -25.28 -17.69
N GLY A 102 6.07 -25.75 -16.56
CA GLY A 102 5.63 -24.95 -15.43
C GLY A 102 6.76 -24.11 -14.86
N ALA A 103 7.90 -24.73 -14.55
CA ALA A 103 9.06 -24.02 -14.03
C ALA A 103 9.72 -23.11 -15.07
N PHE A 104 9.78 -23.52 -16.33
CA PHE A 104 10.21 -22.65 -17.42
C PHE A 104 9.34 -21.38 -17.46
N SER A 105 8.01 -21.54 -17.49
CA SER A 105 7.06 -20.43 -17.56
C SER A 105 7.08 -19.56 -16.29
N ALA A 106 7.32 -20.14 -15.12
CA ALA A 106 7.48 -19.40 -13.87
C ALA A 106 8.63 -18.39 -13.96
N VAL A 107 9.79 -18.81 -14.47
CA VAL A 107 10.96 -17.94 -14.68
C VAL A 107 10.70 -16.91 -15.78
N ILE A 108 10.11 -17.31 -16.91
CA ILE A 108 9.77 -16.37 -17.98
C ILE A 108 8.82 -15.28 -17.46
N HIS A 109 7.79 -15.65 -16.71
CA HIS A 109 6.77 -14.72 -16.23
C HIS A 109 7.30 -13.74 -15.17
N SER A 110 8.13 -14.21 -14.22
CA SER A 110 8.72 -13.34 -13.20
C SER A 110 9.61 -12.26 -13.83
N VAL A 111 10.44 -12.63 -14.82
CA VAL A 111 11.29 -11.68 -15.55
C VAL A 111 10.45 -10.79 -16.48
N ALA A 112 9.45 -11.32 -17.18
CA ALA A 112 8.57 -10.51 -18.03
C ALA A 112 7.87 -9.40 -17.23
N LYS A 113 7.45 -9.65 -15.99
CA LYS A 113 6.87 -8.60 -15.12
C LYS A 113 7.87 -7.48 -14.82
N LEU A 114 9.15 -7.80 -14.61
CA LEU A 114 10.20 -6.79 -14.44
C LEU A 114 10.39 -5.97 -15.73
N VAL A 115 10.39 -6.62 -16.90
CA VAL A 115 10.44 -5.94 -18.22
C VAL A 115 9.26 -4.98 -18.36
N ALA A 116 8.04 -5.43 -18.08
CA ALA A 116 6.82 -4.62 -18.18
C ALA A 116 6.83 -3.40 -17.26
N ALA A 117 7.53 -3.48 -16.13
CA ALA A 117 7.71 -2.37 -15.21
C ALA A 117 8.86 -1.42 -15.61
N GLY A 118 9.65 -1.74 -16.64
CA GLY A 118 10.82 -0.95 -17.05
C GLY A 118 12.05 -1.17 -16.17
N ALA A 119 12.13 -2.28 -15.44
CA ALA A 119 13.28 -2.59 -14.60
C ALA A 119 14.54 -2.91 -15.41
N ASP A 120 15.71 -2.69 -14.79
CA ASP A 120 17.01 -2.99 -15.40
C ASP A 120 17.25 -4.50 -15.42
N LEU A 121 17.30 -5.06 -16.62
CA LEU A 121 17.54 -6.48 -16.82
C LEU A 121 18.99 -6.88 -16.52
N GLU A 122 19.97 -6.00 -16.71
CA GLU A 122 21.37 -6.33 -16.45
C GLU A 122 21.62 -6.57 -14.96
N GLN A 123 20.88 -5.87 -14.11
CA GLN A 123 20.92 -5.98 -12.64
C GLN A 123 19.88 -6.97 -12.09
N THR A 124 19.33 -7.85 -12.93
CA THR A 124 18.30 -8.83 -12.52
C THR A 124 18.89 -10.16 -12.09
N TYR A 125 18.47 -10.62 -10.90
CA TYR A 125 18.79 -11.93 -10.35
C TYR A 125 17.53 -12.69 -9.94
N LEU A 126 17.67 -14.01 -9.83
CA LEU A 126 16.55 -14.89 -9.48
C LEU A 126 16.75 -15.51 -8.08
N THR A 127 15.63 -15.87 -7.46
CA THR A 127 15.60 -16.79 -6.31
C THR A 127 14.40 -17.71 -6.43
N PHE A 128 14.59 -19.00 -6.11
CA PHE A 128 13.56 -20.02 -6.30
C PHE A 128 13.07 -20.57 -4.97
N GLN A 129 11.75 -20.67 -4.83
CA GLN A 129 11.12 -21.35 -3.71
C GLN A 129 10.48 -22.65 -4.21
N GLU A 130 10.99 -23.76 -3.71
CA GLU A 130 10.66 -25.10 -4.16
C GLU A 130 9.87 -25.84 -3.09
N TYR A 131 8.71 -26.38 -3.45
CA TYR A 131 7.88 -27.16 -2.55
C TYR A 131 7.32 -28.40 -3.25
N PHE A 132 7.69 -29.57 -2.74
CA PHE A 132 7.31 -30.85 -3.33
C PHE A 132 6.87 -31.83 -2.25
N GLY A 133 6.11 -32.85 -2.66
CA GLY A 133 5.78 -33.99 -1.82
C GLY A 133 7.03 -34.70 -1.31
N LYS A 134 6.89 -35.42 -0.20
CA LYS A 134 7.93 -36.24 0.42
C LYS A 134 8.54 -37.21 -0.59
N LEU A 135 9.80 -37.06 -0.98
CA LEU A 135 10.34 -37.78 -2.14
C LEU A 135 10.50 -39.29 -1.91
N GLY A 136 10.90 -39.71 -0.70
CA GLY A 136 11.16 -41.12 -0.40
C GLY A 136 12.23 -41.74 -1.31
N THR A 137 12.08 -43.02 -1.65
CA THR A 137 13.02 -43.76 -2.54
C THR A 137 12.47 -43.96 -3.95
N GLU A 138 11.29 -43.44 -4.26
CA GLU A 138 10.60 -43.67 -5.53
C GLU A 138 11.13 -42.74 -6.64
N ALA A 139 11.72 -43.31 -7.68
CA ALA A 139 12.32 -42.55 -8.79
C ALA A 139 11.33 -41.56 -9.45
N LYS A 140 10.05 -41.91 -9.56
CA LYS A 140 9.01 -41.02 -10.13
C LYS A 140 8.84 -39.73 -9.33
N ARG A 141 8.95 -39.81 -8.00
CA ARG A 141 8.80 -38.65 -7.11
C ARG A 141 9.99 -37.71 -7.25
N TRP A 142 11.20 -38.26 -7.38
CA TRP A 142 12.42 -37.50 -7.72
C TRP A 142 12.40 -36.88 -9.11
N GLY A 143 11.68 -37.47 -10.05
CA GLY A 143 11.53 -36.93 -11.41
C GLY A 143 10.82 -35.57 -11.46
N LEU A 144 9.94 -35.27 -10.49
CA LEU A 144 9.17 -34.02 -10.44
C LEU A 144 10.05 -32.78 -10.15
N PRO A 145 10.81 -32.72 -9.03
CA PRO A 145 11.72 -31.61 -8.79
C PRO A 145 12.84 -31.54 -9.84
N PHE A 146 13.33 -32.69 -10.32
CA PHE A 146 14.33 -32.70 -11.38
C PHE A 146 13.81 -32.06 -12.68
N ALA A 147 12.60 -32.41 -13.11
CA ALA A 147 11.99 -31.81 -14.29
C ALA A 147 11.78 -30.30 -14.12
N ALA A 148 11.29 -29.86 -12.94
CA ALA A 148 11.13 -28.44 -12.63
C ALA A 148 12.47 -27.69 -12.68
N LEU A 149 13.52 -28.21 -12.04
CA LEU A 149 14.85 -27.63 -12.05
C LEU A 149 15.43 -27.53 -13.47
N LEU A 150 15.22 -28.55 -14.32
CA LEU A 150 15.62 -28.51 -15.73
C LEU A 150 14.88 -27.42 -16.52
N GLY A 151 13.58 -27.27 -16.29
CA GLY A 151 12.76 -26.23 -16.92
C GLY A 151 13.23 -24.82 -16.51
N ALA A 152 13.43 -24.60 -15.22
CA ALA A 152 13.97 -23.36 -14.68
C ALA A 152 15.38 -23.09 -15.21
N PHE A 153 16.25 -24.10 -15.26
CA PHE A 153 17.60 -23.98 -15.80
C PHE A 153 17.59 -23.61 -17.29
N LYS A 154 16.70 -24.20 -18.09
CA LYS A 154 16.53 -23.84 -19.50
C LYS A 154 16.14 -22.37 -19.66
N ALA A 155 15.20 -21.87 -18.85
CA ALA A 155 14.80 -20.46 -18.87
C ALA A 155 15.93 -19.52 -18.41
N GLN A 156 16.69 -19.89 -17.37
CA GLN A 156 17.88 -19.14 -16.93
C GLN A 156 18.92 -19.02 -18.05
N MET A 157 19.21 -20.12 -18.74
CA MET A 157 20.16 -20.14 -19.86
C MET A 157 19.66 -19.32 -21.05
N LEU A 158 18.36 -19.35 -21.33
CA LEU A 158 17.73 -18.56 -22.40
C LEU A 158 17.84 -17.06 -22.11
N LEU A 159 17.54 -16.64 -20.88
CA LEU A 159 17.50 -15.22 -20.49
C LEU A 159 18.86 -14.68 -20.02
N GLY A 160 19.86 -15.55 -19.81
CA GLY A 160 21.13 -15.17 -19.20
C GLY A 160 20.96 -14.63 -17.77
N LYS A 161 20.07 -15.23 -16.97
CA LYS A 161 19.77 -14.81 -15.59
C LYS A 161 20.07 -15.91 -14.61
N ALA A 162 20.91 -15.63 -13.63
CA ALA A 162 21.30 -16.59 -12.61
C ALA A 162 20.39 -16.50 -11.39
N ALA A 163 20.02 -17.66 -10.85
CA ALA A 163 19.53 -17.77 -9.48
C ALA A 163 20.69 -17.65 -8.49
N ILE A 164 20.60 -16.70 -7.56
CA ILE A 164 21.62 -16.45 -6.54
C ILE A 164 21.14 -16.79 -5.12
N GLY A 165 19.93 -17.31 -5.02
CA GLY A 165 19.33 -17.75 -3.77
C GLY A 165 18.18 -18.72 -4.02
N GLY A 166 17.68 -19.30 -2.94
CA GLY A 166 16.51 -20.15 -2.97
C GLY A 166 16.36 -20.96 -1.69
N LYS A 167 15.24 -21.67 -1.60
CA LYS A 167 14.98 -22.63 -0.53
C LYS A 167 14.10 -23.75 -1.07
N ASP A 168 14.42 -24.97 -0.67
CA ASP A 168 13.59 -26.13 -0.89
C ASP A 168 12.88 -26.59 0.38
N SER A 169 11.72 -27.22 0.18
CA SER A 169 11.06 -28.05 1.19
C SER A 169 10.44 -29.27 0.51
N MET A 170 11.03 -30.43 0.81
CA MET A 170 10.76 -31.71 0.16
C MET A 170 9.96 -32.65 1.06
N SER A 171 9.08 -32.09 1.90
CA SER A 171 8.28 -32.82 2.89
C SER A 171 6.79 -32.49 2.84
N GLY A 172 6.30 -31.96 1.70
CA GLY A 172 4.93 -31.51 1.52
C GLY A 172 3.91 -32.65 1.33
N SER A 173 3.89 -33.63 2.23
CA SER A 173 2.91 -34.72 2.20
C SER A 173 2.19 -34.87 3.53
N PHE A 174 0.88 -35.13 3.49
CA PHE A 174 0.07 -35.48 4.66
C PHE A 174 -0.77 -36.72 4.37
N GLY A 175 -0.44 -37.84 5.03
CA GLY A 175 -0.99 -39.14 4.66
C GLY A 175 -0.62 -39.50 3.22
N ASP A 176 -1.63 -39.79 2.39
CA ASP A 176 -1.48 -40.09 0.96
C ASP A 176 -1.66 -38.85 0.06
N LEU A 177 -1.76 -37.64 0.65
CA LEU A 177 -1.91 -36.39 -0.09
C LEU A 177 -0.56 -35.70 -0.24
N ASP A 178 -0.21 -35.39 -1.48
CA ASP A 178 0.94 -34.56 -1.82
C ASP A 178 0.49 -33.15 -2.16
N VAL A 179 1.32 -32.17 -1.79
CA VAL A 179 1.21 -30.82 -2.33
C VAL A 179 1.49 -30.86 -3.84
N PRO A 180 0.87 -29.97 -4.65
CA PRO A 180 1.25 -29.83 -6.04
C PRO A 180 2.75 -29.55 -6.17
N PRO A 181 3.44 -30.13 -7.17
CA PRO A 181 4.80 -29.73 -7.50
C PRO A 181 4.85 -28.20 -7.62
N THR A 182 5.81 -27.57 -6.96
CA THR A 182 5.85 -26.11 -6.88
C THR A 182 7.29 -25.63 -7.04
N LEU A 183 7.51 -24.78 -8.03
CA LEU A 183 8.68 -23.93 -8.15
C LEU A 183 8.18 -22.52 -8.43
N VAL A 184 8.31 -21.64 -7.44
CA VAL A 184 8.00 -20.21 -7.58
C VAL A 184 9.28 -19.49 -7.93
N SER A 185 9.28 -18.78 -9.05
CA SER A 185 10.38 -17.91 -9.43
C SER A 185 10.14 -16.51 -8.91
N PHE A 186 11.07 -15.98 -8.14
CA PHE A 186 11.14 -14.56 -7.82
C PHE A 186 12.27 -13.92 -8.62
N ALA A 187 11.97 -12.82 -9.30
CA ALA A 187 12.93 -12.01 -10.01
C ALA A 187 13.08 -10.67 -9.28
N ILE A 188 14.33 -10.25 -9.05
CA ILE A 188 14.68 -9.05 -8.29
C ILE A 188 15.68 -8.25 -9.11
N SER A 189 15.47 -6.94 -9.23
CA SER A 189 16.36 -6.02 -9.94
C SER A 189 16.62 -4.75 -9.14
N ALA A 190 17.86 -4.27 -9.17
CA ALA A 190 18.18 -2.90 -8.82
C ALA A 190 17.98 -2.02 -10.06
N SER A 191 17.15 -0.99 -9.98
CA SER A 191 16.75 -0.16 -11.13
C SER A 191 16.74 1.33 -10.79
N ASP A 192 16.84 2.19 -11.79
CA ASP A 192 16.54 3.61 -11.61
C ASP A 192 15.02 3.78 -11.47
N ALA A 193 14.57 4.35 -10.36
CA ALA A 193 13.18 4.66 -10.09
C ALA A 193 12.54 5.43 -11.26
N GLN A 194 13.26 6.38 -11.88
CA GLN A 194 12.72 7.22 -12.95
C GLN A 194 12.40 6.46 -14.24
N ALA A 195 13.03 5.30 -14.47
CA ALA A 195 12.76 4.44 -15.61
C ALA A 195 11.47 3.61 -15.46
N LEU A 196 10.94 3.47 -14.23
CA LEU A 196 9.83 2.57 -13.95
C LEU A 196 8.48 3.14 -14.41
N ILE A 197 7.64 2.25 -14.95
CA ILE A 197 6.24 2.52 -15.30
C ILE A 197 5.30 1.53 -14.61
N SER A 198 4.05 1.94 -14.40
CA SER A 198 3.01 1.08 -13.81
C SER A 198 1.99 0.62 -14.85
N ASN A 199 1.24 -0.43 -14.50
CA ASN A 199 0.46 -1.22 -15.46
C ASN A 199 -1.01 -0.79 -15.63
N GLU A 200 -1.51 0.24 -14.95
CA GLU A 200 -2.84 0.78 -15.24
C GLU A 200 -2.83 1.69 -16.47
N PHE A 201 -3.89 1.65 -17.28
CA PHE A 201 -4.02 2.53 -18.45
C PHE A 201 -3.95 3.99 -18.04
N LYS A 202 -3.28 4.82 -18.85
CA LYS A 202 -2.98 6.22 -18.54
C LYS A 202 -3.94 7.20 -19.20
N GLY A 203 -4.50 6.86 -20.35
CA GLY A 203 -5.38 7.76 -21.10
C GLY A 203 -6.39 7.03 -21.98
N SER A 204 -7.32 7.79 -22.55
CA SER A 204 -8.26 7.31 -23.57
C SER A 204 -7.72 7.54 -24.97
N ALA A 205 -8.26 6.82 -25.95
CA ALA A 205 -7.88 6.87 -27.36
C ALA A 205 -6.43 6.45 -27.65
N HIS A 206 -5.79 5.74 -26.73
CA HIS A 206 -4.48 5.12 -26.97
C HIS A 206 -4.65 3.78 -27.65
N ALA A 207 -3.79 3.50 -28.63
CA ALA A 207 -3.69 2.17 -29.23
C ALA A 207 -3.13 1.17 -28.21
N VAL A 208 -3.74 0.00 -28.14
CA VAL A 208 -3.28 -1.11 -27.29
C VAL A 208 -2.91 -2.28 -28.17
N VAL A 209 -1.68 -2.76 -28.02
CA VAL A 209 -1.08 -3.77 -28.89
C VAL A 209 -0.61 -5.00 -28.10
N LEU A 210 -0.64 -6.15 -28.76
CA LEU A 210 -0.03 -7.39 -28.31
C LEU A 210 1.36 -7.54 -28.93
N LEU A 211 2.35 -7.85 -28.09
CA LEU A 211 3.64 -8.34 -28.54
C LEU A 211 3.88 -9.74 -28.01
N GLU A 212 4.25 -10.63 -28.92
CA GLU A 212 4.57 -12.01 -28.65
C GLU A 212 5.70 -12.49 -29.56
N ALA A 213 6.39 -13.53 -29.14
CA ALA A 213 7.47 -14.15 -29.88
C ALA A 213 7.51 -15.65 -29.53
N GLU A 214 8.16 -16.42 -30.38
CA GLU A 214 8.51 -17.80 -30.08
C GLU A 214 9.49 -17.86 -28.90
N LYS A 215 9.58 -19.03 -28.24
CA LYS A 215 10.35 -19.18 -27.00
C LYS A 215 11.81 -18.77 -27.17
N GLU A 216 12.42 -19.09 -28.30
CA GLU A 216 13.81 -18.79 -28.62
C GLU A 216 14.09 -17.29 -28.79
N ASP A 217 13.05 -16.51 -29.14
CA ASP A 217 13.13 -15.08 -29.46
C ASP A 217 12.67 -14.18 -28.30
N LEU A 218 12.30 -14.76 -27.15
CA LEU A 218 11.90 -14.03 -25.95
C LEU A 218 12.96 -13.00 -25.48
N PRO A 219 14.28 -13.29 -25.49
CA PRO A 219 15.28 -12.29 -25.12
C PRO A 219 15.23 -11.02 -25.99
N GLN A 220 14.99 -11.17 -27.29
CA GLN A 220 14.88 -10.09 -28.26
C GLN A 220 13.60 -9.29 -28.02
N LEU A 221 12.48 -9.97 -27.78
CA LEU A 221 11.22 -9.34 -27.41
C LEU A 221 11.36 -8.54 -26.10
N PHE A 222 12.01 -9.11 -25.08
CA PHE A 222 12.20 -8.44 -23.79
C PHE A 222 13.07 -7.19 -23.94
N ALA A 223 14.13 -7.27 -24.74
CA ALA A 223 14.97 -6.12 -25.07
C ALA A 223 14.19 -5.05 -25.85
N GLN A 224 13.33 -5.45 -26.78
CA GLN A 224 12.48 -4.53 -27.54
C GLN A 224 11.49 -3.79 -26.61
N VAL A 225 10.78 -4.50 -25.74
CA VAL A 225 9.83 -3.89 -24.79
C VAL A 225 10.56 -2.94 -23.82
N ALA A 226 11.69 -3.36 -23.26
CA ALA A 226 12.49 -2.52 -22.39
C ALA A 226 12.98 -1.23 -23.09
N ALA A 227 13.39 -1.33 -24.36
CA ALA A 227 13.76 -0.17 -25.16
C ALA A 227 12.58 0.78 -25.39
N LEU A 228 11.40 0.26 -25.75
CA LEU A 228 10.20 1.06 -25.96
C LEU A 228 9.76 1.83 -24.69
N ILE A 229 9.86 1.19 -23.52
CA ILE A 229 9.57 1.83 -22.23
C ILE A 229 10.58 2.94 -21.93
N ARG A 230 11.89 2.64 -22.07
CA ARG A 230 12.98 3.61 -21.85
C ARG A 230 12.89 4.81 -22.79
N GLU A 231 12.45 4.60 -24.03
CA GLU A 231 12.20 5.64 -25.02
C GLU A 231 10.86 6.38 -24.80
N ARG A 232 10.11 6.04 -23.74
CA ARG A 232 8.80 6.62 -23.39
C ARG A 232 7.74 6.48 -24.47
N LYS A 233 7.84 5.44 -25.31
CA LYS A 233 6.84 5.10 -26.34
C LYS A 233 5.66 4.30 -25.79
N VAL A 234 5.77 3.83 -24.55
CA VAL A 234 4.78 3.00 -23.86
C VAL A 234 4.31 3.74 -22.61
N ALA A 235 3.00 3.91 -22.47
CA ALA A 235 2.37 4.57 -21.35
C ALA A 235 2.14 3.62 -20.17
N SER A 236 1.75 2.38 -20.47
CA SER A 236 1.62 1.28 -19.51
C SER A 236 1.85 -0.07 -20.19
N CYS A 237 2.26 -1.08 -19.42
CA CYS A 237 2.58 -2.39 -19.94
C CYS A 237 2.18 -3.49 -18.95
N TYR A 238 1.72 -4.63 -19.44
CA TYR A 238 1.34 -5.79 -18.65
C TYR A 238 1.92 -7.08 -19.25
N ALA A 239 2.61 -7.87 -18.42
CA ALA A 239 3.11 -9.20 -18.81
C ALA A 239 1.98 -10.24 -18.67
N ILE A 240 1.67 -10.95 -19.76
CA ILE A 240 0.51 -11.85 -19.81
C ILE A 240 0.79 -13.13 -19.01
N GLY A 241 -0.22 -13.57 -18.25
CA GLY A 241 -0.15 -14.73 -17.37
C GLY A 241 -1.34 -15.68 -17.51
N PHE A 242 -1.81 -16.18 -16.36
CA PHE A 242 -2.80 -17.25 -16.25
C PHE A 242 -4.12 -16.98 -17.00
N GLY A 243 -4.69 -15.78 -16.88
CA GLY A 243 -5.96 -15.40 -17.50
C GLY A 243 -5.85 -14.76 -18.87
N GLY A 244 -4.67 -14.80 -19.50
CA GLY A 244 -4.47 -14.30 -20.86
C GLY A 244 -4.66 -12.79 -21.02
N ILE A 245 -4.97 -12.37 -22.25
CA ILE A 245 -5.20 -10.97 -22.63
C ILE A 245 -6.42 -10.41 -21.88
N ALA A 246 -7.44 -11.24 -21.65
CA ALA A 246 -8.65 -10.85 -20.93
C ALA A 246 -8.36 -10.33 -19.51
N GLU A 247 -7.53 -11.07 -18.75
CA GLU A 247 -7.09 -10.64 -17.42
C GLU A 247 -6.25 -9.37 -17.49
N ALA A 248 -5.29 -9.31 -18.43
CA ALA A 248 -4.42 -8.15 -18.61
C ALA A 248 -5.24 -6.88 -18.83
N LEU A 249 -6.05 -6.84 -19.90
CA LEU A 249 -6.88 -5.68 -20.23
C LEU A 249 -7.80 -5.28 -19.08
N MET A 250 -8.44 -6.26 -18.42
CA MET A 250 -9.29 -5.96 -17.27
C MET A 250 -8.51 -5.23 -16.17
N LYS A 251 -7.38 -5.79 -15.74
CA LYS A 251 -6.58 -5.21 -14.66
C LYS A 251 -6.05 -3.83 -15.04
N MET A 252 -5.62 -3.64 -16.30
CA MET A 252 -5.15 -2.34 -16.78
C MET A 252 -6.26 -1.26 -16.76
N CYS A 253 -7.52 -1.63 -17.01
CA CYS A 253 -8.66 -0.70 -17.00
C CYS A 253 -9.08 -0.21 -15.60
N MET A 254 -9.03 -1.07 -14.58
CA MET A 254 -9.71 -0.83 -13.29
C MET A 254 -9.25 0.42 -12.53
N GLY A 255 -7.93 0.63 -12.43
CA GLY A 255 -7.34 1.62 -11.54
C GLY A 255 -7.70 3.06 -11.89
N ASN A 256 -7.83 3.36 -13.18
CA ASN A 256 -8.21 4.69 -13.67
C ASN A 256 -9.61 4.72 -14.29
N ARG A 257 -10.31 3.57 -14.32
CA ARG A 257 -11.63 3.40 -14.94
C ARG A 257 -11.67 3.84 -16.40
N ILE A 258 -10.69 3.37 -17.16
CA ILE A 258 -10.58 3.61 -18.59
C ILE A 258 -11.12 2.37 -19.30
N GLY A 259 -12.09 2.53 -20.20
CA GLY A 259 -12.66 1.41 -20.93
C GLY A 259 -11.76 0.91 -22.07
N PHE A 260 -12.26 -0.10 -22.78
CA PHE A 260 -11.55 -0.68 -23.90
C PHE A 260 -12.51 -1.08 -25.04
N ALA A 261 -12.17 -0.67 -26.25
CA ALA A 261 -12.89 -1.03 -27.48
C ALA A 261 -12.04 -2.00 -28.31
N PHE A 262 -12.51 -3.23 -28.46
CA PHE A 262 -11.90 -4.27 -29.27
C PHE A 262 -12.15 -4.02 -30.77
N LEU A 263 -11.11 -4.20 -31.60
CA LEU A 263 -11.24 -4.08 -33.06
C LEU A 263 -11.74 -5.36 -33.73
N ALA A 264 -11.33 -6.52 -33.21
CA ALA A 264 -11.65 -7.82 -33.77
C ALA A 264 -11.74 -8.87 -32.66
N GLN A 265 -12.17 -10.09 -33.02
CA GLN A 265 -12.13 -11.22 -32.11
C GLN A 265 -10.70 -11.77 -32.04
N PHE A 266 -10.16 -11.83 -30.82
CA PHE A 266 -8.86 -12.42 -30.51
C PHE A 266 -9.05 -13.63 -29.60
N ASP A 267 -8.04 -14.49 -29.53
CA ASP A 267 -7.98 -15.51 -28.49
C ASP A 267 -7.56 -14.88 -27.15
N LEU A 268 -8.55 -14.43 -26.39
CA LEU A 268 -8.31 -13.64 -25.17
C LEU A 268 -7.90 -14.47 -23.95
N PHE A 269 -8.13 -15.78 -23.96
CA PHE A 269 -8.11 -16.59 -22.74
C PHE A 269 -6.91 -17.53 -22.65
N SER A 270 -6.16 -17.73 -23.74
CA SER A 270 -4.94 -18.55 -23.69
C SER A 270 -3.83 -17.90 -22.87
N LYS A 271 -3.12 -18.76 -22.13
CA LYS A 271 -1.91 -18.42 -21.38
C LYS A 271 -0.79 -18.05 -22.36
N ARG A 272 -0.14 -16.91 -22.16
CA ARG A 272 0.94 -16.40 -23.02
C ARG A 272 2.11 -15.88 -22.19
N TYR A 273 2.78 -16.79 -21.47
CA TYR A 273 3.91 -16.41 -20.62
C TYR A 273 5.08 -15.90 -21.45
N GLY A 274 5.45 -14.64 -21.22
CA GLY A 274 6.50 -13.94 -21.99
C GLY A 274 5.94 -12.94 -23.01
N SER A 275 4.64 -12.92 -23.24
CA SER A 275 3.99 -11.92 -24.11
C SER A 275 3.51 -10.71 -23.31
N PHE A 276 3.27 -9.60 -24.01
CA PHE A 276 2.94 -8.32 -23.39
C PHE A 276 1.74 -7.63 -24.04
N VAL A 277 0.95 -6.96 -23.22
CA VAL A 277 -0.04 -5.95 -23.66
C VAL A 277 0.53 -4.57 -23.35
N LEU A 278 0.64 -3.71 -24.38
CA LEU A 278 1.20 -2.37 -24.26
C LEU A 278 0.14 -1.33 -24.62
N GLU A 279 0.00 -0.31 -23.78
CA GLU A 279 -0.64 0.96 -24.14
C GLU A 279 0.41 1.88 -24.76
N LEU A 280 0.23 2.25 -26.03
CA LEU A 280 1.17 3.12 -26.71
C LEU A 280 0.96 4.58 -26.29
N ALA A 281 2.06 5.27 -25.99
CA ALA A 281 2.04 6.70 -25.63
C ALA A 281 1.95 7.61 -26.86
N GLN A 282 2.11 7.05 -28.05
CA GLN A 282 2.12 7.75 -29.34
C GLN A 282 1.71 6.79 -30.46
N ASP A 283 1.17 7.34 -31.55
CA ASP A 283 0.78 6.54 -32.71
C ASP A 283 2.00 5.91 -33.39
N MET A 284 2.02 4.58 -33.46
CA MET A 284 3.03 3.84 -34.19
C MET A 284 2.53 2.45 -34.58
N THR A 285 3.08 1.90 -35.66
CA THR A 285 2.83 0.51 -36.06
C THR A 285 3.75 -0.41 -35.26
N LEU A 286 3.15 -1.25 -34.41
CA LEU A 286 3.86 -2.16 -33.54
C LEU A 286 2.96 -3.34 -33.17
N GLY A 287 3.44 -4.57 -33.33
CA GLY A 287 2.71 -5.78 -32.91
C GLY A 287 1.34 -5.94 -33.56
N GLU A 288 0.49 -6.74 -32.90
CA GLU A 288 -0.91 -6.91 -33.28
C GLU A 288 -1.78 -5.90 -32.52
N LEU A 289 -2.56 -5.10 -33.25
CA LEU A 289 -3.43 -4.08 -32.65
C LEU A 289 -4.71 -4.73 -32.08
N LEU A 290 -4.84 -4.74 -30.75
CA LEU A 290 -6.00 -5.31 -30.06
C LEU A 290 -7.21 -4.37 -30.09
N GLY A 291 -6.95 -3.07 -29.96
CA GLY A 291 -8.01 -2.07 -29.82
C GLY A 291 -7.52 -0.74 -29.27
N TYR A 292 -8.47 0.03 -28.74
CA TYR A 292 -8.22 1.36 -28.21
C TYR A 292 -8.80 1.53 -26.81
N THR A 293 -8.10 2.26 -25.96
CA THR A 293 -8.65 2.71 -24.68
C THR A 293 -9.79 3.71 -24.90
N THR A 294 -10.79 3.75 -24.02
CA THR A 294 -11.99 4.58 -24.20
C THR A 294 -12.37 5.35 -22.93
N VAL A 295 -13.10 6.45 -23.10
CA VAL A 295 -13.66 7.22 -21.98
C VAL A 295 -14.88 6.50 -21.39
N GLU A 296 -15.64 5.78 -22.23
CA GLU A 296 -16.74 4.96 -21.77
C GLU A 296 -16.21 3.82 -20.90
N GLU A 297 -16.65 3.75 -19.65
CA GLU A 297 -16.22 2.76 -18.67
C GLU A 297 -16.82 1.36 -18.97
N ARG A 298 -16.41 0.75 -20.08
CA ARG A 298 -16.88 -0.55 -20.54
C ARG A 298 -15.89 -1.26 -21.46
N PHE A 299 -16.08 -2.56 -21.59
CA PHE A 299 -15.58 -3.35 -22.72
C PHE A 299 -16.62 -3.34 -23.83
N SER A 300 -16.21 -2.95 -25.03
CA SER A 300 -17.09 -2.84 -26.21
C SER A 300 -16.41 -3.36 -27.48
N GLY A 301 -17.18 -3.67 -28.51
CA GLY A 301 -16.65 -4.22 -29.77
C GLY A 301 -16.39 -5.74 -29.69
N ALA A 302 -16.22 -6.38 -30.85
CA ALA A 302 -15.95 -7.82 -30.98
C ALA A 302 -16.90 -8.79 -30.23
N GLY A 303 -18.13 -8.36 -29.93
CA GLY A 303 -19.11 -9.14 -29.17
C GLY A 303 -19.13 -8.88 -27.66
N PHE A 304 -18.32 -7.94 -27.15
CA PHE A 304 -18.40 -7.46 -25.78
C PHE A 304 -19.41 -6.33 -25.60
N ASN A 305 -20.10 -6.36 -24.47
CA ASN A 305 -20.87 -5.25 -23.93
C ASN A 305 -21.00 -5.42 -22.41
N LEU A 306 -19.94 -5.05 -21.68
CA LEU A 306 -19.89 -5.14 -20.21
C LEU A 306 -19.35 -3.84 -19.64
N THR A 307 -20.04 -3.27 -18.65
CA THR A 307 -19.50 -2.11 -17.93
C THR A 307 -18.34 -2.54 -17.03
N LEU A 308 -17.41 -1.63 -16.75
CA LEU A 308 -16.34 -1.92 -15.79
C LEU A 308 -16.91 -2.23 -14.40
N ASP A 309 -18.09 -1.72 -14.02
CA ASP A 309 -18.74 -2.08 -12.74
C ASP A 309 -19.17 -3.55 -12.68
N GLN A 310 -19.71 -4.09 -13.77
CA GLN A 310 -20.07 -5.50 -13.84
C GLN A 310 -18.84 -6.39 -13.73
N ILE A 311 -17.76 -6.02 -14.42
CA ILE A 311 -16.48 -6.73 -14.40
C ILE A 311 -15.84 -6.65 -13.00
N GLN A 312 -15.78 -5.44 -12.44
CA GLN A 312 -15.20 -5.19 -11.12
C GLN A 312 -15.98 -5.94 -10.04
N THR A 313 -17.31 -5.96 -10.08
CA THR A 313 -18.13 -6.73 -9.13
C THR A 313 -17.79 -8.22 -9.17
N ALA A 314 -17.68 -8.81 -10.36
CA ALA A 314 -17.30 -10.22 -10.51
C ALA A 314 -15.87 -10.51 -10.04
N TYR A 315 -14.95 -9.56 -10.27
CA TYR A 315 -13.54 -9.63 -9.83
C TYR A 315 -13.40 -9.57 -8.31
N GLU A 316 -14.24 -8.78 -7.65
CA GLU A 316 -14.14 -8.43 -6.24
C GLU A 316 -14.86 -9.40 -5.30
N MET A 317 -16.00 -9.94 -5.74
CA MET A 317 -16.89 -10.77 -4.93
C MET A 317 -16.26 -12.05 -4.32
N PRO A 318 -15.36 -12.79 -5.00
CA PRO A 318 -14.95 -14.13 -4.54
C PRO A 318 -14.35 -14.18 -3.13
N LEU A 319 -13.58 -13.16 -2.74
CA LEU A 319 -12.90 -13.11 -1.45
C LEU A 319 -13.54 -12.15 -0.45
N GLU A 320 -14.64 -11.50 -0.80
CA GLU A 320 -15.26 -10.43 0.01
C GLU A 320 -15.77 -10.94 1.38
N GLN A 321 -16.18 -12.20 1.48
CA GLN A 321 -16.60 -12.82 2.75
C GLN A 321 -15.44 -13.07 3.72
N VAL A 322 -14.23 -13.29 3.21
CA VAL A 322 -13.03 -13.62 4.01
C VAL A 322 -12.18 -12.36 4.27
N TYR A 323 -12.09 -11.50 3.26
CA TYR A 323 -11.29 -10.28 3.26
C TYR A 323 -12.14 -9.09 2.81
N PRO A 324 -13.06 -8.61 3.67
CA PRO A 324 -14.02 -7.58 3.29
C PRO A 324 -13.34 -6.24 3.00
N ARG A 325 -13.84 -5.55 1.98
CA ARG A 325 -13.47 -4.19 1.58
C ARG A 325 -14.65 -3.22 1.70
N LYS A 326 -15.87 -3.73 1.67
CA LYS A 326 -17.10 -2.97 1.83
C LYS A 326 -17.93 -3.55 2.98
N ARG A 327 -18.86 -2.74 3.49
CA ARG A 327 -19.89 -3.18 4.45
C ARG A 327 -21.26 -3.00 3.80
N SER A 328 -22.18 -3.93 4.06
CA SER A 328 -23.54 -3.93 3.49
C SER A 328 -24.37 -2.71 3.89
N GLU A 329 -24.13 -2.18 5.10
CA GLU A 329 -24.75 -0.97 5.60
C GLU A 329 -23.66 0.05 5.91
N MET A 330 -23.69 1.17 5.21
CA MET A 330 -22.89 2.36 5.50
C MET A 330 -23.85 3.46 5.97
N PRO A 331 -23.53 4.19 7.05
CA PRO A 331 -24.35 5.32 7.45
C PRO A 331 -24.36 6.37 6.32
N THR A 332 -25.53 6.58 5.71
CA THR A 332 -25.78 7.67 4.75
C THR A 332 -26.05 8.96 5.53
N MET A 333 -25.05 9.39 6.30
CA MET A 333 -25.10 10.69 6.97
C MET A 333 -24.51 11.73 6.04
N ASP A 334 -25.27 12.80 5.78
CA ASP A 334 -24.70 14.01 5.19
C ASP A 334 -23.75 14.64 6.21
N ILE A 335 -22.46 14.63 5.91
CA ILE A 335 -21.41 15.19 6.76
C ILE A 335 -21.21 16.67 6.41
N PRO A 336 -21.17 17.58 7.39
CA PRO A 336 -20.85 18.97 7.12
C PRO A 336 -19.41 19.12 6.61
N THR A 337 -19.25 19.97 5.59
CA THR A 337 -17.91 20.41 5.17
C THR A 337 -17.45 21.53 6.09
N LEU A 338 -16.48 21.22 6.95
CA LEU A 338 -15.98 22.17 7.94
C LEU A 338 -14.96 23.14 7.30
N ASN A 339 -15.02 24.40 7.71
CA ASN A 339 -14.14 25.47 7.25
C ASN A 339 -13.86 26.44 8.39
N TRP A 340 -12.72 26.27 9.05
CA TRP A 340 -12.26 27.16 10.10
C TRP A 340 -10.97 27.86 9.70
N THR A 341 -11.02 29.18 9.50
CA THR A 341 -9.89 29.97 8.98
C THR A 341 -9.17 30.79 10.05
N LYS A 342 -9.74 30.90 11.26
CA LYS A 342 -9.13 31.65 12.36
C LYS A 342 -7.91 30.88 12.87
N ARG A 343 -6.73 31.50 12.81
CA ARG A 343 -5.47 30.93 13.27
C ARG A 343 -5.23 31.25 14.74
N ALA A 344 -4.61 30.31 15.45
CA ALA A 344 -3.91 30.59 16.70
C ALA A 344 -2.63 31.39 16.42
N ARG A 345 -1.81 31.58 17.45
CA ARG A 345 -0.53 32.27 17.31
C ARG A 345 0.36 31.52 16.31
N ALA A 346 0.92 32.24 15.34
CA ALA A 346 1.75 31.68 14.27
C ALA A 346 3.24 31.57 14.61
N LYS A 347 3.71 32.22 15.69
CA LYS A 347 5.13 32.21 16.07
C LYS A 347 5.31 32.04 17.56
N SER A 348 6.33 31.28 17.94
CA SER A 348 6.74 31.11 19.33
C SER A 348 7.22 32.43 19.92
N LYS A 349 7.01 32.59 21.23
CA LYS A 349 7.65 33.66 22.03
C LYS A 349 9.16 33.50 22.13
N TYR A 350 9.67 32.30 21.90
CA TYR A 350 11.08 31.95 22.07
C TYR A 350 11.65 31.41 20.75
N PRO A 351 12.11 32.29 19.85
CA PRO A 351 12.68 31.87 18.57
C PRO A 351 13.85 30.89 18.74
N LYS A 352 13.85 29.86 17.92
CA LYS A 352 14.88 28.82 17.86
C LYS A 352 14.98 28.33 16.41
N PRO A 353 15.90 28.88 15.59
CA PRO A 353 15.96 28.60 14.16
C PRO A 353 16.10 27.11 13.80
N ALA A 354 16.76 26.33 14.66
CA ALA A 354 16.84 24.88 14.57
C ALA A 354 16.22 24.29 15.85
N PRO A 355 14.88 24.13 15.90
CA PRO A 355 14.20 23.63 17.09
C PRO A 355 14.59 22.18 17.32
N LYS A 356 14.82 21.83 18.59
CA LYS A 356 15.11 20.46 18.98
C LYS A 356 13.81 19.68 19.12
N VAL A 357 13.71 18.55 18.43
CA VAL A 357 12.56 17.63 18.46
C VAL A 357 12.96 16.36 19.18
N LEU A 358 12.24 16.02 20.24
CA LEU A 358 12.38 14.75 20.95
C LEU A 358 11.40 13.73 20.36
N ILE A 359 11.92 12.60 19.89
CA ILE A 359 11.15 11.50 19.31
C ILE A 359 11.40 10.24 20.16
N PRO A 360 10.46 9.83 21.02
CA PRO A 360 10.62 8.60 21.79
C PRO A 360 10.47 7.36 20.90
N ILE A 361 11.36 6.39 21.07
CA ILE A 361 11.28 5.04 20.51
C ILE A 361 10.81 4.11 21.63
N PHE A 362 9.61 3.56 21.47
CA PHE A 362 9.08 2.52 22.33
C PHE A 362 9.29 1.15 21.65
N PRO A 363 9.48 0.07 22.41
CA PRO A 363 9.34 -1.28 21.88
C PRO A 363 8.04 -1.44 21.06
N GLY A 364 8.19 -1.67 19.75
CA GLY A 364 7.10 -1.85 18.80
C GLY A 364 6.73 -0.62 17.95
N THR A 365 7.19 0.59 18.30
CA THR A 365 7.11 1.72 17.36
C THR A 365 8.10 1.53 16.21
N ASN A 366 7.78 2.12 15.05
CA ASN A 366 8.48 1.79 13.80
C ASN A 366 8.48 2.92 12.74
N CYS A 367 8.11 4.15 13.11
CA CYS A 367 8.00 5.30 12.20
C CYS A 367 9.02 6.40 12.48
N GLU A 368 9.99 6.17 13.36
CA GLU A 368 10.87 7.21 13.90
C GLU A 368 11.87 7.71 12.86
N TYR A 369 12.37 6.82 12.00
CA TYR A 369 13.26 7.21 10.92
C TYR A 369 12.54 8.07 9.87
N ASP A 370 11.32 7.69 9.49
CA ASP A 370 10.50 8.46 8.54
C ASP A 370 10.21 9.86 9.10
N LEU A 371 9.77 9.93 10.36
CA LEU A 371 9.47 11.17 11.07
C LEU A 371 10.72 12.07 11.23
N SER A 372 11.83 11.49 11.67
CA SER A 372 13.09 12.20 11.84
C SER A 372 13.59 12.77 10.51
N SER A 373 13.50 11.99 9.43
CA SER A 373 13.91 12.42 8.09
C SER A 373 13.07 13.59 7.60
N ALA A 374 11.74 13.52 7.79
CA ALA A 374 10.82 14.59 7.40
C ALA A 374 11.06 15.89 8.17
N LEU A 375 11.35 15.83 9.47
CA LEU A 375 11.64 17.02 10.29
C LEU A 375 13.02 17.61 10.01
N VAL A 376 14.05 16.77 9.82
CA VAL A 376 15.42 17.22 9.48
C VAL A 376 15.44 17.90 8.12
N ALA A 377 14.66 17.41 7.15
CA ALA A 377 14.51 18.06 5.84
C ALA A 377 14.02 19.52 5.93
N GLU A 378 13.26 19.84 6.98
CA GLU A 378 12.72 21.19 7.25
C GLU A 378 13.63 22.02 8.20
N GLY A 379 14.78 21.49 8.63
CA GLY A 379 15.77 22.20 9.44
C GLY A 379 15.68 21.96 10.96
N ALA A 380 14.90 20.97 11.41
CA ALA A 380 14.89 20.57 12.81
C ALA A 380 16.14 19.77 13.22
N VAL A 381 16.44 19.75 14.52
CA VAL A 381 17.41 18.82 15.11
C VAL A 381 16.65 17.74 15.89
N CYS A 382 16.66 16.51 15.39
CA CYS A 382 15.94 15.39 16.00
C CYS A 382 16.83 14.62 16.98
N GLU A 383 16.32 14.38 18.19
CA GLU A 383 16.84 13.43 19.15
C GLU A 383 15.88 12.23 19.21
N GLN A 384 16.34 11.07 18.75
CA GLN A 384 15.63 9.81 18.89
C GLN A 384 16.02 9.17 20.22
N PHE A 385 15.05 8.96 21.12
CA PHE A 385 15.29 8.51 22.49
C PHE A 385 14.73 7.11 22.70
N VAL A 386 15.60 6.12 22.90
CA VAL A 386 15.18 4.72 23.12
C VAL A 386 14.74 4.51 24.57
N ILE A 387 13.51 4.04 24.76
CA ILE A 387 12.95 3.73 26.08
C ILE A 387 13.33 2.30 26.45
N ASN A 388 14.18 2.17 27.48
CA ASN A 388 14.57 0.88 28.03
C ASN A 388 13.52 0.40 29.03
N ASN A 389 12.73 -0.60 28.64
CA ASN A 389 11.74 -1.24 29.52
C ASN A 389 12.11 -2.68 29.91
N LEU A 390 13.38 -3.07 29.76
CA LEU A 390 13.85 -4.44 30.06
C LEU A 390 13.90 -4.74 31.56
N SER A 391 13.94 -3.71 32.42
CA SER A 391 13.94 -3.85 33.87
C SER A 391 13.27 -2.63 34.53
N ALA A 392 12.86 -2.77 35.80
CA ALA A 392 12.30 -1.67 36.57
C ALA A 392 13.29 -0.49 36.71
N GLN A 393 14.58 -0.80 36.89
CA GLN A 393 15.65 0.20 36.92
C GLN A 393 15.78 0.91 35.57
N GLY A 394 15.76 0.17 34.46
CA GLY A 394 15.81 0.74 33.11
C GLY A 394 14.64 1.67 32.81
N VAL A 395 13.43 1.32 33.28
CA VAL A 395 12.25 2.21 33.18
C VAL A 395 12.47 3.48 33.98
N SER A 396 12.94 3.38 35.22
CA SER A 396 13.20 4.54 36.09
C SER A 396 14.24 5.48 35.48
N GLU A 397 15.35 4.95 34.97
CA GLU A 397 16.41 5.72 34.29
C GLU A 397 15.91 6.36 33.01
N SER A 398 15.09 5.64 32.23
CA SER A 398 14.46 6.17 31.02
C SER A 398 13.52 7.33 31.34
N VAL A 399 12.74 7.24 32.42
CA VAL A 399 11.85 8.33 32.86
C VAL A 399 12.65 9.59 33.18
N THR A 400 13.69 9.48 34.01
CA THR A 400 14.50 10.64 34.42
C THR A 400 15.22 11.26 33.22
N SER A 401 15.89 10.44 32.41
CA SER A 401 16.67 10.92 31.27
C SER A 401 15.78 11.48 30.15
N PHE A 402 14.59 10.90 29.95
CA PHE A 402 13.61 11.43 28.99
C PHE A 402 13.05 12.78 29.44
N ALA A 403 12.72 12.93 30.73
CA ALA A 403 12.26 14.21 31.28
C ALA A 403 13.34 15.31 31.11
N GLU A 404 14.62 14.96 31.36
CA GLU A 404 15.75 15.87 31.11
C GLU A 404 15.86 16.25 29.63
N ALA A 405 15.84 15.29 28.71
CA ALA A 405 15.86 15.55 27.27
C ALA A 405 14.68 16.42 26.81
N LEU A 406 13.49 16.19 27.37
CA LEU A 406 12.27 16.97 27.08
C LEU A 406 12.41 18.43 27.58
N SER A 407 13.07 18.65 28.71
CA SER A 407 13.33 19.99 29.26
C SER A 407 14.20 20.87 28.35
N HIS A 408 14.97 20.24 27.44
CA HIS A 408 15.82 20.92 26.46
C HIS A 408 15.23 20.96 25.04
N SER A 409 14.06 20.35 24.83
CA SER A 409 13.41 20.24 23.51
C SER A 409 12.29 21.27 23.31
N GLN A 410 12.09 21.72 22.08
CA GLN A 410 11.02 22.64 21.67
C GLN A 410 9.77 21.90 21.19
N ILE A 411 9.96 20.69 20.67
CA ILE A 411 8.90 19.84 20.15
C ILE A 411 9.03 18.45 20.76
N LEU A 412 7.91 17.90 21.24
CA LEU A 412 7.77 16.47 21.49
C LEU A 412 6.95 15.88 20.34
N PHE A 413 7.47 14.90 19.61
CA PHE A 413 6.73 14.26 18.52
C PHE A 413 6.62 12.76 18.75
N LEU A 414 5.40 12.27 18.92
CA LEU A 414 5.11 10.85 19.12
C LEU A 414 4.93 10.13 17.76
N PRO A 415 5.80 9.15 17.44
CA PRO A 415 5.75 8.45 16.15
C PRO A 415 4.59 7.45 16.08
N GLY A 416 4.33 6.95 14.87
CA GLY A 416 3.44 5.81 14.65
C GLY A 416 4.10 4.45 14.97
N GLY A 417 3.30 3.38 14.85
CA GLY A 417 3.72 2.00 15.02
C GLY A 417 2.77 1.21 15.93
N PHE A 418 3.29 0.17 16.59
CA PHE A 418 2.52 -0.76 17.41
C PHE A 418 3.18 -0.85 18.81
N SER A 419 3.16 0.25 19.58
CA SER A 419 3.83 0.27 20.90
C SER A 419 3.29 -0.84 21.81
N GLY A 420 4.18 -1.70 22.32
CA GLY A 420 3.80 -2.87 23.11
C GLY A 420 2.98 -3.92 22.33
N GLY A 421 3.00 -3.90 21.00
CA GLY A 421 2.15 -4.72 20.15
C GLY A 421 0.67 -4.33 20.19
N ASP A 422 0.35 -3.14 20.70
CA ASP A 422 -1.01 -2.66 21.01
C ASP A 422 -1.78 -3.55 22.02
N GLU A 423 -1.05 -4.35 22.81
CA GLU A 423 -1.56 -5.23 23.87
C GLU A 423 -1.21 -4.69 25.27
N PRO A 424 -1.94 -5.05 26.36
CA PRO A 424 -3.14 -5.90 26.41
C PRO A 424 -4.49 -5.17 26.23
N ASP A 425 -4.52 -3.84 26.30
CA ASP A 425 -5.79 -3.06 26.32
C ASP A 425 -5.82 -1.99 25.21
N GLY A 426 -5.34 -2.33 24.01
CA GLY A 426 -5.46 -1.52 22.80
C GLY A 426 -4.36 -0.49 22.58
N SER A 427 -4.44 0.17 21.43
CA SER A 427 -3.31 0.92 20.87
C SER A 427 -2.81 2.08 21.73
N ALA A 428 -1.48 2.31 21.69
CA ALA A 428 -0.79 3.45 22.32
C ALA A 428 -0.88 3.55 23.85
N LYS A 429 -1.40 2.52 24.54
CA LYS A 429 -1.48 2.49 26.00
C LYS A 429 -0.12 2.59 26.66
N PHE A 430 0.90 1.94 26.08
CA PHE A 430 2.25 1.97 26.63
C PHE A 430 2.82 3.40 26.62
N ILE A 431 2.66 4.10 25.49
CA ILE A 431 3.05 5.52 25.36
C ILE A 431 2.32 6.37 26.40
N ALA A 432 0.99 6.26 26.48
CA ALA A 432 0.19 7.04 27.42
C ALA A 432 0.56 6.76 28.88
N SER A 433 0.84 5.51 29.24
CA SER A 433 1.26 5.12 30.59
C SER A 433 2.62 5.73 30.96
N PHE A 434 3.59 5.66 30.06
CA PHE A 434 4.92 6.23 30.27
C PHE A 434 4.85 7.75 30.44
N LEU A 435 4.13 8.45 29.56
CA LEU A 435 4.00 9.91 29.61
C LEU A 435 3.17 10.43 30.80
N ARG A 436 2.37 9.57 31.45
CA ARG A 436 1.67 9.90 32.70
C ARG A 436 2.57 9.87 33.93
N ASN A 437 3.83 9.42 33.82
CA ASN A 437 4.76 9.53 34.92
C ASN A 437 4.85 10.99 35.39
N PRO A 438 4.75 11.30 36.70
CA PRO A 438 4.69 12.68 37.20
C PRO A 438 5.82 13.58 36.70
N LEU A 439 7.05 13.07 36.61
CA LEU A 439 8.20 13.85 36.13
C LEU A 439 8.03 14.26 34.66
N ILE A 440 7.54 13.35 33.83
CA ILE A 440 7.32 13.59 32.40
C ILE A 440 6.09 14.49 32.19
N ALA A 441 5.00 14.23 32.92
CA ALA A 441 3.78 15.02 32.85
C ALA A 441 4.00 16.49 33.26
N GLU A 442 4.85 16.73 34.27
CA GLU A 442 5.28 18.07 34.65
C GLU A 442 6.06 18.75 33.51
N GLU A 443 7.02 18.04 32.89
CA GLU A 443 7.81 18.61 31.79
C GLU A 443 6.99 18.85 30.50
N ILE A 444 5.98 18.02 30.22
CA ILE A 444 4.98 18.27 29.17
C ILE A 444 4.18 19.54 29.47
N THR A 445 3.73 19.69 30.72
CA THR A 445 3.00 20.90 31.16
C THR A 445 3.88 22.14 31.01
N ARG A 446 5.14 22.08 31.44
CA ARG A 446 6.10 23.18 31.27
C ARG A 446 6.40 23.48 29.81
N LEU A 447 6.50 22.45 28.95
CA LEU A 447 6.70 22.62 27.51
C LEU A 447 5.58 23.51 26.92
N LEU A 448 4.33 23.17 27.20
CA LEU A 448 3.18 23.88 26.68
C LEU A 448 2.97 25.24 27.38
N GLU A 449 2.92 25.27 28.71
CA GLU A 449 2.46 26.47 29.44
C GLU A 449 3.55 27.52 29.65
N VAL A 450 4.82 27.10 29.75
CA VAL A 450 5.94 27.99 30.11
C VAL A 450 6.85 28.26 28.91
N ARG A 451 7.20 27.22 28.16
CA ARG A 451 8.23 27.26 27.10
C ARG A 451 7.67 27.48 25.70
N ASP A 452 6.34 27.56 25.56
CA ASP A 452 5.66 27.80 24.28
C ASP A 452 6.07 26.78 23.19
N GLY A 453 6.19 25.51 23.58
CA GLY A 453 6.55 24.40 22.71
C GLY A 453 5.35 23.79 21.99
N LEU A 454 5.65 22.83 21.10
CA LEU A 454 4.65 22.10 20.32
C LEU A 454 4.67 20.61 20.66
N ILE A 455 3.52 19.95 20.50
CA ILE A 455 3.42 18.48 20.61
C ILE A 455 2.73 17.92 19.37
N GLY A 456 3.37 16.95 18.72
CA GLY A 456 2.87 16.28 17.52
C GLY A 456 2.64 14.79 17.76
N GLY A 457 1.68 14.18 17.05
CA GLY A 457 1.48 12.73 17.10
C GLY A 457 0.83 12.18 15.85
N ILE A 458 1.42 11.13 15.27
CA ILE A 458 0.89 10.45 14.07
C ILE A 458 0.54 8.99 14.40
N CYS A 459 -0.62 8.52 13.95
CA CYS A 459 -1.09 7.14 14.13
C CYS A 459 -1.07 6.71 15.62
N ASN A 460 -0.11 5.88 16.06
CA ASN A 460 0.06 5.52 17.48
C ASN A 460 0.30 6.74 18.39
N GLY A 461 1.02 7.75 17.89
CA GLY A 461 1.16 9.04 18.55
C GLY A 461 -0.16 9.78 18.70
N PHE A 462 -1.01 9.81 17.66
CA PHE A 462 -2.34 10.43 17.72
C PHE A 462 -3.21 9.75 18.79
N GLN A 463 -3.21 8.42 18.80
CA GLN A 463 -3.93 7.62 19.80
C GLN A 463 -3.47 7.94 21.22
N ALA A 464 -2.16 8.04 21.46
CA ALA A 464 -1.61 8.44 22.75
C ALA A 464 -2.10 9.83 23.17
N LEU A 465 -2.00 10.82 22.27
CA LEU A 465 -2.38 12.21 22.58
C LEU A 465 -3.88 12.37 22.87
N VAL A 466 -4.74 11.58 22.23
CA VAL A 466 -6.17 11.52 22.56
C VAL A 466 -6.36 10.93 23.96
N LYS A 467 -5.75 9.78 24.25
CA LYS A 467 -5.86 9.10 25.57
C LYS A 467 -5.28 9.92 26.73
N LEU A 468 -4.35 10.81 26.45
CA LEU A 468 -3.75 11.72 27.42
C LEU A 468 -4.58 12.98 27.66
N GLY A 469 -5.59 13.27 26.82
CA GLY A 469 -6.38 14.51 26.88
C GLY A 469 -5.73 15.71 26.20
N LEU A 470 -4.49 15.56 25.70
CA LEU A 470 -3.73 16.65 25.10
C LEU A 470 -4.41 17.18 23.83
N LEU A 471 -5.00 16.32 23.01
CA LEU A 471 -5.71 16.75 21.81
C LEU A 471 -7.10 17.35 22.07
N PRO A 472 -8.00 16.70 22.83
CA PRO A 472 -9.32 17.28 23.07
C PRO A 472 -9.26 18.55 23.92
N TYR A 473 -8.36 18.60 24.91
CA TYR A 473 -8.39 19.60 25.98
C TYR A 473 -7.15 20.49 26.07
N GLY A 474 -6.08 20.19 25.34
CA GLY A 474 -4.82 20.95 25.38
C GLY A 474 -3.95 20.72 26.62
N LYS A 475 -4.33 19.78 27.49
CA LYS A 475 -3.61 19.45 28.73
C LYS A 475 -3.80 17.99 29.11
N MET A 476 -2.88 17.47 29.91
CA MET A 476 -2.98 16.13 30.46
C MET A 476 -4.19 16.03 31.40
N ILE A 477 -5.02 14.99 31.25
CA ILE A 477 -6.09 14.68 32.19
C ILE A 477 -6.09 13.21 32.57
N ASN A 478 -6.79 12.89 33.66
CA ASN A 478 -7.20 11.52 33.94
C ASN A 478 -8.44 11.22 33.09
N PRO A 479 -8.41 10.21 32.21
CA PRO A 479 -9.54 9.88 31.37
C PRO A 479 -10.70 9.33 32.19
N THR A 480 -11.91 9.63 31.72
CA THR A 480 -13.20 9.16 32.20
C THR A 480 -13.88 8.36 31.08
N GLU A 481 -14.99 7.68 31.39
CA GLU A 481 -15.75 6.91 30.38
C GLU A 481 -16.34 7.79 29.26
N ASP A 482 -16.42 9.09 29.49
CA ASP A 482 -17.00 10.07 28.56
C ASP A 482 -15.96 10.67 27.60
N ASP A 483 -14.68 10.39 27.83
CA ASP A 483 -13.59 10.93 27.04
C ASP A 483 -13.46 10.23 25.68
N PRO A 484 -12.99 10.96 24.65
CA PRO A 484 -12.80 10.39 23.33
C PRO A 484 -11.71 9.30 23.35
N THR A 485 -11.85 8.31 22.48
CA THR A 485 -10.81 7.30 22.22
C THR A 485 -10.80 6.91 20.75
N LEU A 486 -9.79 6.15 20.36
CA LEU A 486 -9.80 5.39 19.12
C LEU A 486 -10.12 3.92 19.39
N THR A 487 -10.75 3.27 18.42
CA THR A 487 -11.08 1.83 18.44
C THR A 487 -10.94 1.24 17.03
N PHE A 488 -11.26 -0.05 16.89
CA PHE A 488 -11.21 -0.79 15.63
C PHE A 488 -11.91 -0.05 14.49
N ASN A 489 -11.29 -0.08 13.31
CA ASN A 489 -11.89 0.38 12.06
C ASN A 489 -13.24 -0.33 11.82
N LEU A 490 -14.13 0.26 11.02
CA LEU A 490 -15.45 -0.33 10.69
C LEU A 490 -15.39 -1.74 10.09
N LEU A 491 -14.32 -2.08 9.37
CA LEU A 491 -14.08 -3.40 8.79
C LEU A 491 -13.41 -4.39 9.75
N ALA A 492 -13.11 -3.98 10.98
CA ALA A 492 -12.43 -4.78 12.00
C ALA A 492 -11.13 -5.44 11.52
N ARG A 493 -10.37 -4.73 10.67
CA ARG A 493 -9.06 -5.16 10.17
C ARG A 493 -8.13 -3.97 9.97
N HIS A 494 -6.84 -4.27 9.88
CA HIS A 494 -5.84 -3.34 9.39
C HIS A 494 -6.13 -2.92 7.95
N GLN A 495 -5.93 -1.63 7.67
CA GLN A 495 -6.07 -1.03 6.35
C GLN A 495 -4.82 -0.19 6.04
N SER A 496 -4.08 -0.61 5.02
CA SER A 496 -2.96 0.10 4.41
C SER A 496 -3.33 0.51 2.98
N MET A 497 -3.48 1.83 2.76
CA MET A 497 -3.87 2.41 1.48
C MET A 497 -3.56 3.91 1.46
N LEU A 498 -3.75 4.57 0.31
CA LEU A 498 -3.76 6.03 0.26
C LEU A 498 -5.17 6.57 0.42
N VAL A 499 -5.32 7.65 1.18
CA VAL A 499 -6.60 8.33 1.42
C VAL A 499 -6.50 9.81 1.15
N ARG A 500 -7.62 10.41 0.72
CA ARG A 500 -7.70 11.85 0.51
C ARG A 500 -8.09 12.51 1.81
N THR A 501 -7.30 13.47 2.24
CA THR A 501 -7.58 14.29 3.42
C THR A 501 -7.71 15.73 3.00
N ARG A 502 -8.78 16.39 3.42
CA ARG A 502 -9.04 17.81 3.20
C ARG A 502 -8.76 18.57 4.48
N VAL A 503 -8.03 19.68 4.39
CA VAL A 503 -7.84 20.61 5.51
C VAL A 503 -9.16 21.31 5.84
N SER A 504 -9.63 21.11 7.06
CA SER A 504 -10.89 21.67 7.58
C SER A 504 -10.66 22.85 8.52
N SER A 505 -9.49 22.91 9.17
CA SER A 505 -9.14 24.01 10.05
C SER A 505 -7.68 24.42 9.92
N THR A 506 -7.45 25.73 9.89
CA THR A 506 -6.12 26.34 9.98
C THR A 506 -5.82 26.90 11.38
N LEU A 507 -6.56 26.47 12.41
CA LEU A 507 -6.37 26.90 13.79
C LEU A 507 -4.93 26.72 14.27
N SER A 508 -4.34 25.56 13.98
CA SER A 508 -3.08 25.16 14.56
C SER A 508 -1.86 25.81 13.89
N PRO A 509 -0.80 26.19 14.64
CA PRO A 509 0.50 26.54 14.07
C PRO A 509 1.10 25.42 13.20
N TRP A 510 0.69 24.17 13.38
CA TRP A 510 1.08 23.04 12.52
C TRP A 510 0.49 23.13 11.10
N MET A 511 -0.54 23.98 10.90
CA MET A 511 -1.26 24.17 9.63
C MET A 511 -0.98 25.54 9.00
N GLN A 512 0.15 26.17 9.31
CA GLN A 512 0.50 27.51 8.80
C GLN A 512 0.64 27.55 7.28
N SER A 513 1.22 26.50 6.72
CA SER A 513 1.46 26.38 5.27
C SER A 513 0.25 25.87 4.49
N HIS A 514 -0.90 25.69 5.16
CA HIS A 514 -2.13 25.18 4.55
C HIS A 514 -3.25 26.21 4.55
N GLN A 515 -4.20 26.00 3.66
CA GLN A 515 -5.48 26.69 3.57
C GLN A 515 -6.64 25.69 3.73
N THR A 516 -7.76 26.16 4.26
CA THR A 516 -8.99 25.34 4.31
C THR A 516 -9.39 24.94 2.90
N GLY A 517 -9.63 23.65 2.67
CA GLY A 517 -9.92 23.11 1.35
C GLY A 517 -8.72 22.48 0.64
N ASP A 518 -7.50 22.64 1.14
CA ASP A 518 -6.35 21.90 0.60
C ASP A 518 -6.59 20.40 0.73
N ILE A 519 -6.42 19.68 -0.37
CA ILE A 519 -6.54 18.21 -0.43
C ILE A 519 -5.17 17.62 -0.68
N SER A 520 -4.82 16.61 0.12
CA SER A 520 -3.64 15.76 -0.06
C SER A 520 -4.08 14.30 -0.20
N LEU A 521 -3.28 13.48 -0.89
CA LEU A 521 -3.42 12.03 -0.95
C LEU A 521 -2.27 11.43 -0.13
N VAL A 522 -2.58 10.92 1.06
CA VAL A 522 -1.59 10.52 2.08
C VAL A 522 -1.80 9.06 2.49
N PRO A 523 -0.73 8.35 2.86
CA PRO A 523 -0.84 6.96 3.30
C PRO A 523 -1.48 6.85 4.68
N ILE A 524 -2.26 5.78 4.87
CA ILE A 524 -2.68 5.29 6.18
C ILE A 524 -2.19 3.85 6.36
N SER A 525 -2.03 3.45 7.61
CA SER A 525 -1.75 2.06 7.98
C SER A 525 -2.15 1.84 9.43
N HIS A 526 -3.41 1.44 9.67
CA HIS A 526 -3.90 1.20 11.03
C HIS A 526 -5.08 0.22 11.07
N GLY A 527 -5.19 -0.52 12.17
CA GLY A 527 -6.37 -1.33 12.52
C GLY A 527 -7.33 -0.64 13.50
N GLU A 528 -6.83 0.32 14.29
CA GLU A 528 -7.57 1.02 15.35
C GLU A 528 -7.58 2.55 15.13
N GLY A 529 -8.03 3.00 13.96
CA GLY A 529 -8.04 4.42 13.60
C GLY A 529 -9.35 5.15 13.86
N ARG A 530 -10.39 4.46 14.36
CA ARG A 530 -11.74 5.02 14.41
C ARG A 530 -11.92 5.88 15.66
N PHE A 531 -11.97 7.19 15.47
CA PHE A 531 -12.27 8.14 16.55
C PHE A 531 -13.74 8.05 16.97
N ILE A 532 -13.97 7.87 18.27
CA ILE A 532 -15.29 7.80 18.88
C ILE A 532 -15.37 8.74 20.09
N CYS A 533 -16.49 9.44 20.23
CA CYS A 533 -16.79 10.28 21.39
C CYS A 533 -18.29 10.56 21.47
N LYS A 534 -18.74 11.25 22.52
CA LYS A 534 -20.12 11.75 22.60
C LYS A 534 -20.39 12.77 21.49
N ALA A 535 -21.58 12.72 20.90
CA ALA A 535 -22.00 13.66 19.85
C ALA A 535 -21.81 15.13 20.26
N SER A 536 -22.15 15.49 21.50
CA SER A 536 -21.96 16.85 22.02
C SER A 536 -20.48 17.28 22.07
N LEU A 537 -19.56 16.36 22.36
CA LEU A 537 -18.13 16.66 22.31
C LEU A 537 -17.68 16.82 20.86
N LEU A 538 -18.13 15.96 19.95
CA LEU A 538 -17.79 16.05 18.53
C LEU A 538 -18.24 17.38 17.92
N ASP A 539 -19.47 17.81 18.21
CA ASP A 539 -20.02 19.09 17.79
C ASP A 539 -19.19 20.26 18.36
N ASN A 540 -18.79 20.19 19.64
CA ASN A 540 -17.91 21.19 20.24
C ASN A 540 -16.53 21.24 19.58
N LEU A 541 -15.92 20.09 19.25
CA LEU A 541 -14.65 20.03 18.54
C LEU A 541 -14.76 20.68 17.15
N ALA A 542 -15.87 20.45 16.44
CA ALA A 542 -16.14 21.09 15.16
C ALA A 542 -16.34 22.62 15.30
N LEU A 543 -17.16 23.05 16.28
CA LEU A 543 -17.46 24.46 16.56
C LEU A 543 -16.22 25.26 16.97
N ASN A 544 -15.27 24.63 17.66
CA ASN A 544 -14.03 25.25 18.11
C ASN A 544 -12.90 25.19 17.06
N GLY A 545 -13.17 24.64 15.87
CA GLY A 545 -12.15 24.50 14.83
C GLY A 545 -11.05 23.49 15.17
N GLN A 546 -11.29 22.56 16.08
CA GLN A 546 -10.31 21.56 16.49
C GLN A 546 -10.19 20.41 15.48
N ILE A 547 -11.23 20.14 14.70
CA ILE A 547 -11.16 19.16 13.59
C ILE A 547 -10.29 19.76 12.47
N ALA A 548 -9.05 19.29 12.38
CA ALA A 548 -8.03 19.87 11.50
C ALA A 548 -8.17 19.38 10.05
N SER A 549 -8.59 18.13 9.86
CA SER A 549 -8.83 17.56 8.53
C SER A 549 -9.95 16.53 8.53
N GLN A 550 -10.55 16.33 7.36
CA GLN A 550 -11.57 15.33 7.10
C GLN A 550 -11.15 14.39 5.97
N TYR A 551 -11.49 13.10 6.06
CA TYR A 551 -11.46 12.17 4.94
C TYR A 551 -12.47 12.59 3.88
N VAL A 552 -12.07 12.58 2.61
CA VAL A 552 -12.93 13.00 1.49
C VAL A 552 -12.95 11.99 0.35
N ASP A 553 -14.02 12.02 -0.43
CA ASP A 553 -14.17 11.24 -1.66
C ASP A 553 -13.33 11.79 -2.82
N LEU A 554 -13.52 11.25 -4.02
CA LEU A 554 -12.85 11.68 -5.25
C LEU A 554 -13.22 13.10 -5.69
N GLN A 555 -14.35 13.64 -5.20
CA GLN A 555 -14.84 14.98 -5.47
C GLN A 555 -14.38 15.99 -4.41
N GLY A 556 -13.69 15.53 -3.37
CA GLY A 556 -13.23 16.36 -2.27
C GLY A 556 -14.31 16.68 -1.23
N LYS A 557 -15.44 15.95 -1.24
CA LYS A 557 -16.50 16.09 -0.23
C LYS A 557 -16.23 15.14 0.94
N PRO A 558 -16.35 15.59 2.21
CA PRO A 558 -16.33 14.70 3.36
C PRO A 558 -17.35 13.58 3.25
N THR A 559 -16.96 12.36 3.59
CA THR A 559 -17.79 11.17 3.36
C THR A 559 -17.64 10.13 4.46
N MET A 560 -18.71 9.39 4.73
CA MET A 560 -18.66 8.18 5.57
C MET A 560 -18.36 6.94 4.71
N ALA A 561 -18.41 7.05 3.38
CA ALA A 561 -18.32 5.89 2.50
C ALA A 561 -16.93 5.25 2.50
N LEU A 562 -16.91 3.91 2.59
CA LEU A 562 -15.72 3.12 2.30
C LEU A 562 -15.50 3.10 0.77
N PRO A 563 -14.23 3.08 0.31
CA PRO A 563 -13.00 3.03 1.10
C PRO A 563 -12.45 4.43 1.47
N TYR A 564 -13.14 5.52 1.14
CA TYR A 564 -12.62 6.89 1.29
C TYR A 564 -12.48 7.34 2.74
N ASN A 565 -13.41 6.96 3.61
CA ASN A 565 -13.25 7.02 5.07
C ASN A 565 -12.91 5.62 5.58
N PRO A 566 -11.61 5.31 5.77
CA PRO A 566 -11.16 3.93 5.96
C PRO A 566 -11.55 3.36 7.31
N ASN A 567 -11.53 4.19 8.36
CA ASN A 567 -11.81 3.74 9.73
C ASN A 567 -13.27 3.95 10.15
N GLY A 568 -14.00 4.84 9.48
CA GLY A 568 -15.38 5.19 9.82
C GLY A 568 -15.51 6.12 11.02
N SER A 569 -14.53 7.01 11.21
CA SER A 569 -14.65 8.11 12.18
C SER A 569 -15.79 9.03 11.77
N GLU A 570 -16.64 9.40 12.73
CA GLU A 570 -17.73 10.34 12.53
C GLU A 570 -17.20 11.71 12.11
N TYR A 571 -18.04 12.52 11.46
CA TYR A 571 -17.63 13.77 10.80
C TYR A 571 -16.53 13.59 9.73
N ALA A 572 -16.23 12.35 9.34
CA ALA A 572 -15.05 11.99 8.57
C ALA A 572 -13.75 12.51 9.20
N LEU A 573 -13.68 12.63 10.52
CA LEU A 573 -12.53 13.19 11.24
C LEU A 573 -11.25 12.39 10.95
N GLU A 574 -10.19 13.07 10.51
CA GLU A 574 -8.88 12.46 10.27
C GLU A 574 -7.78 13.01 11.19
N ALA A 575 -7.81 14.32 11.47
CA ALA A 575 -6.85 14.99 12.36
C ALA A 575 -7.55 15.92 13.35
N LEU A 576 -6.90 16.13 14.49
CA LEU A 576 -7.38 16.97 15.59
C LEU A 576 -6.28 17.94 16.06
N SER A 577 -6.68 19.09 16.57
CA SER A 577 -5.82 20.06 17.25
C SER A 577 -6.35 20.35 18.66
N SER A 578 -5.46 20.71 19.58
CA SER A 578 -5.85 21.29 20.87
C SER A 578 -6.62 22.62 20.69
N PRO A 579 -7.38 23.07 21.71
CA PRO A 579 -8.08 24.35 21.64
C PRO A 579 -7.19 25.56 21.34
N ASP A 580 -5.92 25.52 21.76
CA ASP A 580 -4.91 26.54 21.49
C ASP A 580 -4.06 26.25 20.23
N GLY A 581 -4.28 25.10 19.59
CA GLY A 581 -3.60 24.63 18.39
C GLY A 581 -2.21 24.02 18.59
N ARG A 582 -1.57 24.11 19.77
CA ARG A 582 -0.15 23.73 19.94
C ARG A 582 0.08 22.22 19.99
N VAL A 583 -0.95 21.45 20.34
CA VAL A 583 -0.97 19.99 20.18
C VAL A 583 -1.69 19.67 18.87
N PHE A 584 -1.06 18.87 18.02
CA PHE A 584 -1.64 18.39 16.77
C PHE A 584 -1.43 16.90 16.63
N GLY A 585 -2.41 16.21 16.06
CA GLY A 585 -2.19 14.84 15.66
C GLY A 585 -3.20 14.35 14.63
N ARG A 586 -2.82 13.27 13.95
CA ARG A 586 -3.57 12.72 12.83
C ARG A 586 -3.33 11.23 12.63
N MET A 587 -4.24 10.55 11.94
CA MET A 587 -4.07 9.13 11.60
C MET A 587 -3.25 8.88 10.34
N ALA A 588 -3.30 9.77 9.35
CA ALA A 588 -2.52 9.61 8.13
C ALA A 588 -1.05 9.98 8.31
N HIS A 589 -0.18 9.21 7.66
CA HIS A 589 1.27 9.30 7.81
C HIS A 589 1.86 10.34 6.85
N SER A 590 1.95 11.60 7.31
CA SER A 590 2.56 12.70 6.55
C SER A 590 4.08 12.54 6.43
N GLU A 591 4.72 11.89 7.40
CA GLU A 591 6.15 11.59 7.38
C GLU A 591 6.51 10.58 6.30
N ARG A 592 5.55 9.74 5.89
CA ARG A 592 5.70 8.81 4.76
C ARG A 592 5.31 9.45 3.43
N ALA A 593 4.98 10.74 3.44
CA ALA A 593 4.46 11.44 2.28
C ALA A 593 5.56 12.25 1.57
N THR A 594 6.58 11.58 1.03
CA THR A 594 7.72 12.23 0.38
C THR A 594 7.53 12.38 -1.14
N LYS A 595 8.32 13.27 -1.75
CA LYS A 595 8.29 13.51 -3.19
C LYS A 595 8.72 12.23 -3.95
N ASP A 596 8.01 11.92 -5.04
CA ASP A 596 8.28 10.81 -5.96
C ASP A 596 7.89 9.39 -5.52
N LEU A 597 7.19 9.23 -4.39
CA LEU A 597 6.58 7.96 -3.99
C LEU A 597 5.20 7.73 -4.62
N TYR A 598 4.71 6.49 -4.54
CA TYR A 598 3.36 6.07 -4.93
C TYR A 598 2.94 6.49 -6.36
N ARG A 599 3.90 6.46 -7.29
CA ARG A 599 3.81 6.95 -8.67
C ARG A 599 2.78 6.26 -9.55
N ASN A 600 2.30 5.10 -9.13
CA ASN A 600 1.17 4.43 -9.77
C ASN A 600 -0.19 4.97 -9.28
N THR A 601 -0.24 6.12 -8.60
CA THR A 601 -1.47 6.78 -8.13
C THR A 601 -1.39 8.28 -8.45
N PRO A 602 -2.50 9.05 -8.43
CA PRO A 602 -2.48 10.51 -8.57
C PRO A 602 -2.01 11.18 -7.26
N TYR A 603 -0.83 10.77 -6.81
CA TYR A 603 -0.26 11.09 -5.52
C TYR A 603 -0.05 12.59 -5.34
N LYS A 604 -0.38 13.07 -4.13
CA LYS A 604 -0.22 14.48 -3.74
C LYS A 604 0.18 14.54 -2.26
N PRO A 605 1.49 14.66 -1.95
CA PRO A 605 1.98 14.65 -0.57
C PRO A 605 1.44 15.81 0.27
N ASP A 606 1.52 15.67 1.59
CA ASP A 606 1.39 16.79 2.52
C ASP A 606 2.76 17.42 2.79
N ASN A 607 3.03 18.54 2.11
CA ASN A 607 4.32 19.22 2.20
C ASN A 607 4.35 20.33 3.29
N GLY A 608 3.27 20.53 4.04
CA GLY A 608 3.13 21.72 4.88
C GLY A 608 3.34 21.46 6.37
N LEU A 609 3.10 20.23 6.84
CA LEU A 609 2.98 19.95 8.28
C LEU A 609 4.28 20.19 9.04
N PHE A 610 5.37 19.55 8.60
CA PHE A 610 6.67 19.65 9.28
C PHE A 610 7.32 21.02 9.09
N ALA A 611 7.21 21.60 7.89
CA ALA A 611 7.66 22.96 7.60
C ALA A 611 7.00 23.98 8.54
N SER A 612 5.69 23.85 8.78
CA SER A 612 4.94 24.73 9.69
C SER A 612 5.37 24.53 11.16
N ALA A 613 5.65 23.30 11.56
CA ALA A 613 6.12 22.98 12.91
C ALA A 613 7.49 23.63 13.20
N VAL A 614 8.43 23.54 12.26
CA VAL A 614 9.74 24.18 12.37
C VAL A 614 9.62 25.69 12.26
N GLY A 615 8.84 26.18 11.29
CA GLY A 615 8.60 27.60 11.03
C GLY A 615 7.97 28.34 12.22
N TYR A 616 7.25 27.65 13.11
CA TYR A 616 6.73 28.25 14.34
C TYR A 616 7.83 28.85 15.23
N PHE A 617 9.05 28.30 15.21
CA PHE A 617 10.18 28.79 16.00
C PHE A 617 11.09 29.76 15.24
N SER A 618 10.75 30.11 13.99
CA SER A 618 11.55 30.98 13.10
C SER A 618 11.25 32.47 13.23
#